data_AF-A0A3C0KCX7-F1
#
_entry.id   AF-A0A3C0KCX7-F1
#
_cell.length_a   1.000
_cell.length_b   1.000
_cell.length_c   1.000
_cell.angle_alpha   90.00
_cell.angle_beta   90.00
_cell.angle_gamma   90.00
#
_symmetry.space_group_name_H-M   'P 1'
#
loop_
_entity.id
_entity.type
_entity.pdbx_description
1 polymer ?
#
loop_
_entity_poly.entity_id
_entity_poly.type
_entity_poly.pdbx_seq_one_letter_code
_entity_poly.pdbx_strand_id
1 'polypeptide(L)'
;PRLFAGVETVPPGMTWPTMTFTGKMTLWLGKLEVQLLQLGRGHTKGDTVVWLPGEKTLLSGDLVEFDATPYAGDAYFQDWPQTLRNIASLKPLALVPGRGPALKGEAQVQKGLQVTGDFISDVWTLVKAGADAGRDLKTVYRETYAALKPKYGHWVIFDHCMPFDVTRCYDEATQHRDPRIWTADRERQMWETLEG
;
A
#
# COMPACT_ATOMS: atom_id res chain seq x y z
N PRO A 1 12.23 -4.49 12.57
CA PRO A 1 12.99 -5.75 12.75
C PRO A 1 13.73 -6.13 11.46
N ARG A 2 15.07 -5.99 11.45
CA ARG A 2 15.87 -6.60 10.38
C ARG A 2 16.00 -8.09 10.72
N LEU A 3 15.43 -8.96 9.89
CA LEU A 3 15.56 -10.41 10.06
C LEU A 3 17.03 -10.87 9.91
N PHE A 4 17.85 -10.09 9.22
CA PHE A 4 19.24 -10.37 8.89
C PHE A 4 20.11 -9.11 9.04
N ALA A 5 21.41 -9.27 9.31
CA ALA A 5 22.33 -8.14 9.46
C ALA A 5 22.57 -7.39 8.14
N GLY A 6 22.49 -8.11 7.01
CA GLY A 6 22.58 -7.60 5.65
C GLY A 6 22.23 -8.68 4.61
N VAL A 7 22.16 -8.32 3.33
CA VAL A 7 21.74 -9.24 2.25
C VAL A 7 22.66 -10.46 2.13
N GLU A 8 23.94 -10.27 2.41
CA GLU A 8 24.99 -11.28 2.46
C GLU A 8 24.76 -12.34 3.56
N THR A 9 23.94 -12.03 4.56
CA THR A 9 23.61 -12.94 5.66
C THR A 9 22.30 -13.70 5.46
N VAL A 10 21.60 -13.49 4.33
CA VAL A 10 20.37 -14.22 4.00
C VAL A 10 20.74 -15.61 3.46
N PRO A 11 20.28 -16.71 4.08
CA PRO A 11 20.57 -18.05 3.57
C PRO A 11 20.08 -18.25 2.13
N PRO A 12 20.87 -18.90 1.26
CA PRO A 12 20.44 -19.22 -0.11
C PRO A 12 19.09 -19.97 -0.12
N GLY A 13 18.16 -19.53 -0.96
CA GLY A 13 16.82 -20.13 -1.07
C GLY A 13 15.77 -19.59 -0.11
N MET A 14 16.15 -18.84 0.93
CA MET A 14 15.20 -18.23 1.88
C MET A 14 14.37 -17.08 1.25
N THR A 15 14.77 -16.60 0.08
CA THR A 15 14.12 -15.49 -0.64
C THR A 15 13.08 -15.95 -1.66
N TRP A 16 12.94 -17.25 -1.91
CA TRP A 16 12.00 -17.77 -2.90
C TRP A 16 10.83 -18.51 -2.24
N PRO A 17 9.59 -18.26 -2.69
CA PRO A 17 8.46 -19.05 -2.22
C PRO A 17 8.59 -20.49 -2.71
N THR A 18 8.29 -21.46 -1.84
CA THR A 18 8.20 -22.89 -2.21
C THR A 18 6.86 -23.24 -2.86
N MET A 19 5.88 -22.34 -2.77
CA MET A 19 4.55 -22.49 -3.34
C MET A 19 4.05 -21.14 -3.84
N THR A 20 3.43 -21.13 -5.01
CA THR A 20 2.77 -19.96 -5.58
C THR A 20 1.34 -20.31 -5.95
N PHE A 21 0.50 -19.29 -6.13
CA PHE A 21 -0.88 -19.47 -6.54
C PHE A 21 -1.30 -18.38 -7.53
N THR A 22 -2.42 -18.57 -8.22
CA THR A 22 -2.99 -17.58 -9.14
C THR A 22 -4.45 -17.36 -8.79
N GLY A 23 -4.82 -16.11 -8.51
CA GLY A 23 -6.20 -15.73 -8.19
C GLY A 23 -6.66 -16.17 -6.80
N LYS A 24 -6.79 -17.48 -6.56
CA LYS A 24 -7.23 -18.04 -5.29
C LYS A 24 -6.53 -19.37 -4.98
N MET A 25 -6.19 -19.56 -3.71
CA MET A 25 -5.82 -20.86 -3.14
C MET A 25 -6.55 -21.06 -1.82
N THR A 26 -7.14 -22.23 -1.61
CA THR A 26 -7.73 -22.60 -0.31
C THR A 26 -6.81 -23.60 0.38
N LEU A 27 -6.46 -23.30 1.62
CA LEU A 27 -5.73 -24.15 2.54
C LEU A 27 -6.66 -24.57 3.68
N TRP A 28 -6.54 -25.81 4.12
CA TRP A 28 -7.29 -26.32 5.26
C TRP A 28 -6.35 -26.56 6.43
N LEU A 29 -6.57 -25.84 7.54
CA LEU A 29 -5.85 -26.02 8.79
C LEU A 29 -6.77 -26.76 9.78
N GLY A 30 -6.85 -28.08 9.62
CA GLY A 30 -7.86 -28.90 10.29
C GLY A 30 -9.26 -28.58 9.74
N LYS A 31 -10.13 -28.00 10.57
CA LYS A 31 -11.48 -27.57 10.16
C LYS A 31 -11.56 -26.11 9.69
N LEU A 32 -10.46 -25.35 9.83
CA LEU A 32 -10.40 -23.95 9.42
C LEU A 32 -10.13 -23.86 7.91
N GLU A 33 -11.04 -23.20 7.19
CA GLU A 33 -10.83 -22.83 5.79
C GLU A 33 -10.06 -21.51 5.71
N VAL A 34 -8.90 -21.52 5.07
CA VAL A 34 -8.04 -20.34 4.86
C VAL A 34 -7.95 -20.08 3.37
N GLN A 35 -8.52 -18.98 2.89
CA GLN A 35 -8.44 -18.60 1.48
C GLN A 35 -7.37 -17.52 1.29
N LEU A 36 -6.32 -17.82 0.50
CA LEU A 36 -5.45 -16.79 -0.05
C LEU A 36 -6.10 -16.25 -1.33
N LEU A 37 -6.32 -14.94 -1.38
CA LEU A 37 -7.02 -14.28 -2.49
C LEU A 37 -6.16 -13.15 -3.05
N GLN A 38 -6.09 -13.08 -4.38
CA GLN A 38 -5.56 -11.93 -5.11
C GLN A 38 -6.74 -11.09 -5.59
N LEU A 39 -7.05 -10.01 -4.86
CA LEU A 39 -8.22 -9.15 -5.12
C LEU A 39 -7.92 -7.95 -6.03
N GLY A 40 -6.76 -7.96 -6.68
CA GLY A 40 -6.24 -6.87 -7.51
C GLY A 40 -4.92 -6.34 -6.94
N ARG A 41 -4.47 -5.19 -7.45
CA ARG A 41 -3.20 -4.56 -7.07
C ARG A 41 -3.52 -3.29 -6.28
N GLY A 42 -2.74 -3.02 -5.25
CA GLY A 42 -2.81 -1.79 -4.48
C GLY A 42 -1.43 -1.43 -3.97
N HIS A 43 -1.08 -1.88 -2.78
CA HIS A 43 0.22 -1.64 -2.16
C HIS A 43 1.37 -2.24 -2.97
N THR A 44 1.15 -3.37 -3.65
CA THR A 44 2.10 -4.00 -4.58
C THR A 44 1.37 -4.69 -5.74
N LYS A 45 2.14 -5.16 -6.74
CA LYS A 45 1.59 -5.99 -7.83
C LYS A 45 1.07 -7.35 -7.35
N GLY A 46 1.66 -7.87 -6.28
CA GLY A 46 1.43 -9.22 -5.76
C GLY A 46 0.52 -9.28 -4.54
N ASP A 47 -0.26 -8.22 -4.28
CA ASP A 47 -1.06 -8.13 -3.07
C ASP A 47 -1.95 -9.36 -2.89
N THR A 48 -1.84 -9.93 -1.70
CA THR A 48 -2.51 -11.15 -1.29
C THR A 48 -3.18 -10.88 0.04
N VAL A 49 -4.47 -11.20 0.13
CA VAL A 49 -5.20 -11.19 1.40
C VAL A 49 -5.45 -12.61 1.88
N VAL A 50 -5.60 -12.76 3.19
CA VAL A 50 -6.11 -13.99 3.79
C VAL A 50 -7.56 -13.75 4.19
N TRP A 51 -8.46 -14.57 3.68
CA TRP A 51 -9.88 -14.55 3.99
C TRP A 51 -10.30 -15.83 4.71
N LEU A 52 -10.91 -15.64 5.88
CA LEU A 52 -11.48 -16.69 6.70
C LEU A 52 -13.02 -16.61 6.59
N PRO A 53 -13.65 -17.37 5.67
CA PRO A 53 -15.06 -17.21 5.35
C PRO A 53 -15.99 -17.58 6.52
N GLY A 54 -15.63 -18.58 7.33
CA GLY A 54 -16.42 -19.00 8.49
C GLY A 54 -16.46 -17.92 9.58
N GLU A 55 -15.33 -17.26 9.81
CA GLU A 55 -15.12 -16.23 10.82
C GLU A 55 -15.44 -14.82 10.30
N LYS A 56 -15.70 -14.67 8.99
CA LYS A 56 -15.77 -13.39 8.28
C LYS A 56 -14.63 -12.43 8.63
N THR A 57 -13.42 -12.98 8.73
CA THR A 57 -12.23 -12.24 9.15
C THR A 57 -11.23 -12.14 8.00
N LEU A 58 -10.71 -10.95 7.76
CA LEU A 58 -9.74 -10.67 6.69
C LEU A 58 -8.41 -10.19 7.27
N LEU A 59 -7.30 -10.74 6.79
CA LEU A 59 -5.98 -10.12 6.95
C LEU A 59 -5.65 -9.48 5.60
N SER A 60 -5.56 -8.15 5.55
CA SER A 60 -5.43 -7.41 4.29
C SER A 60 -4.01 -7.35 3.73
N GLY A 61 -3.01 -7.79 4.51
CA GLY A 61 -1.66 -7.27 4.34
C GLY A 61 -1.69 -5.73 4.43
N ASP A 62 -0.84 -5.06 3.66
CA ASP A 62 -0.75 -3.60 3.67
C ASP A 62 -1.77 -2.90 2.74
N LEU A 63 -2.75 -3.64 2.20
CA LEU A 63 -3.83 -3.04 1.40
C LEU A 63 -4.75 -2.13 2.22
N VAL A 64 -4.84 -2.32 3.54
CA VAL A 64 -5.56 -1.46 4.48
C VAL A 64 -4.60 -1.09 5.60
N GLU A 65 -4.54 0.21 5.87
CA GLU A 65 -3.70 0.82 6.89
C GLU A 65 -4.57 1.75 7.73
N PHE A 66 -4.54 1.60 9.06
CA PHE A 66 -5.43 2.34 9.96
C PHE A 66 -4.64 3.11 11.02
N ASP A 67 -4.95 4.39 11.19
CA ASP A 67 -4.20 5.35 12.04
C ASP A 67 -2.69 5.45 11.72
N ALA A 68 -2.30 5.03 10.52
CA ALA A 68 -0.94 5.08 9.99
C ALA A 68 -0.97 5.46 8.51
N THR A 69 0.07 6.18 8.07
CA THR A 69 0.18 6.56 6.65
C THR A 69 0.55 5.33 5.82
N PRO A 70 -0.24 4.98 4.78
CA PRO A 70 0.15 3.92 3.85
C PRO A 70 1.48 4.27 3.18
N TYR A 71 2.47 3.38 3.26
CA TYR A 71 3.66 3.51 2.44
C TYR A 71 3.34 3.03 1.03
N ALA A 72 3.45 3.89 0.03
CA ALA A 72 2.98 3.64 -1.32
C ALA A 72 4.11 3.65 -2.36
N GLY A 73 5.37 3.45 -1.94
CA GLY A 73 6.55 3.48 -2.82
C GLY A 73 6.56 2.44 -3.96
N ASP A 74 5.84 1.33 -3.80
CA ASP A 74 5.66 0.27 -4.82
C ASP A 74 4.18 0.08 -5.23
N ALA A 75 3.34 1.07 -4.94
CA ALA A 75 1.90 0.96 -5.12
C ALA A 75 1.41 1.19 -6.57
N TYR A 76 0.13 0.90 -6.79
CA TYR A 76 -0.64 1.20 -7.99
C TYR A 76 -1.82 2.09 -7.60
N PHE A 77 -1.64 3.41 -7.64
CA PHE A 77 -2.61 4.39 -7.16
C PHE A 77 -3.95 4.31 -7.88
N GLN A 78 -3.95 4.02 -9.19
CA GLN A 78 -5.18 3.88 -9.96
C GLN A 78 -5.94 2.59 -9.67
N ASP A 79 -5.23 1.50 -9.37
CA ASP A 79 -5.83 0.17 -9.17
C ASP A 79 -6.33 -0.02 -7.74
N TRP A 80 -5.62 0.54 -6.74
CA TRP A 80 -5.87 0.30 -5.31
C TRP A 80 -7.31 0.58 -4.86
N PRO A 81 -7.98 1.68 -5.28
CA PRO A 81 -9.37 1.93 -4.90
C PRO A 81 -10.32 0.82 -5.34
N GLN A 82 -10.08 0.18 -6.50
CA GLN A 82 -10.87 -0.96 -6.93
C GLN A 82 -10.59 -2.20 -6.08
N THR A 83 -9.34 -2.43 -5.70
CA THR A 83 -8.98 -3.52 -4.78
C THR A 83 -9.61 -3.37 -3.41
N LEU A 84 -9.70 -2.14 -2.87
CA LEU A 84 -10.43 -1.87 -1.62
C LEU A 84 -11.94 -2.19 -1.75
N ARG A 85 -12.55 -1.85 -2.90
CA ARG A 85 -13.96 -2.25 -3.18
C ARG A 85 -14.12 -3.77 -3.25
N ASN A 86 -13.16 -4.47 -3.83
CA ASN A 86 -13.17 -5.93 -3.88
C ASN A 86 -13.06 -6.54 -2.47
N ILE A 87 -12.23 -5.99 -1.59
CA ILE A 87 -12.20 -6.37 -0.16
C ILE A 87 -13.56 -6.12 0.49
N ALA A 88 -14.13 -4.93 0.31
CA ALA A 88 -15.43 -4.57 0.88
C ALA A 88 -16.55 -5.55 0.48
N SER A 89 -16.48 -6.09 -0.74
CA SER A 89 -17.47 -7.05 -1.27
C SER A 89 -17.52 -8.39 -0.51
N LEU A 90 -16.43 -8.76 0.18
CA LEU A 90 -16.38 -9.94 1.05
C LEU A 90 -17.16 -9.74 2.36
N LYS A 91 -17.53 -8.49 2.68
CA LYS A 91 -18.22 -8.08 3.92
C LYS A 91 -17.54 -8.62 5.19
N PRO A 92 -16.25 -8.28 5.44
CA PRO A 92 -15.58 -8.67 6.67
C PRO A 92 -16.27 -8.09 7.90
N LEU A 93 -16.41 -8.89 8.95
CA LEU A 93 -16.81 -8.45 10.30
C LEU A 93 -15.60 -8.13 11.19
N ALA A 94 -14.42 -8.61 10.81
CA ALA A 94 -13.15 -8.21 11.41
C ALA A 94 -12.07 -8.09 10.33
N LEU A 95 -11.15 -7.15 10.52
CA LEU A 95 -10.03 -6.93 9.60
C LEU A 95 -8.75 -6.65 10.39
N VAL A 96 -7.68 -7.36 10.06
CA VAL A 96 -6.32 -7.09 10.55
C VAL A 96 -5.58 -6.30 9.46
N PRO A 97 -5.30 -5.00 9.68
CA PRO A 97 -4.57 -4.16 8.71
C PRO A 97 -3.08 -4.47 8.73
N GLY A 98 -2.34 -3.89 7.77
CA GLY A 98 -0.86 -3.93 7.76
C GLY A 98 -0.26 -3.28 8.99
N ARG A 99 -0.82 -2.13 9.38
CA ARG A 99 -0.51 -1.34 10.57
C ARG A 99 -1.78 -0.77 11.18
N GLY A 100 -1.66 -0.50 12.48
CA GLY A 100 -2.77 -0.02 13.31
C GLY A 100 -3.49 -1.15 14.04
N PRO A 101 -4.50 -0.80 14.86
CA PRO A 101 -5.29 -1.77 15.58
C PRO A 101 -6.17 -2.63 14.66
N ALA A 102 -6.46 -3.85 15.08
CA ALA A 102 -7.45 -4.69 14.43
C ALA A 102 -8.84 -4.05 14.48
N LEU A 103 -9.52 -4.04 13.34
CA LEU A 103 -10.85 -3.44 13.15
C LEU A 103 -11.92 -4.48 13.44
N LYS A 104 -12.93 -4.12 14.25
CA LYS A 104 -14.02 -5.01 14.65
C LYS A 104 -15.38 -4.40 14.35
N GLY A 105 -16.24 -5.20 13.74
CA GLY A 105 -17.57 -4.80 13.27
C GLY A 105 -17.51 -4.06 11.94
N GLU A 106 -18.63 -4.10 11.22
CA GLU A 106 -18.75 -3.54 9.87
C GLU A 106 -18.35 -2.06 9.83
N ALA A 107 -18.76 -1.27 10.83
CA ALA A 107 -18.46 0.16 10.86
C ALA A 107 -16.96 0.47 10.91
N GLN A 108 -16.18 -0.24 11.75
CA GLN A 108 -14.73 -0.02 11.82
C GLN A 108 -14.03 -0.52 10.56
N VAL A 109 -14.45 -1.68 10.04
CA VAL A 109 -13.90 -2.22 8.79
C VAL A 109 -14.13 -1.25 7.63
N GLN A 110 -15.34 -0.72 7.48
CA GLN A 110 -15.65 0.29 6.46
C GLN A 110 -14.84 1.56 6.67
N LYS A 111 -14.67 2.01 7.91
CA LYS A 111 -13.84 3.17 8.21
C LYS A 111 -12.39 2.96 7.78
N GLY A 112 -11.81 1.79 8.05
CA GLY A 112 -10.45 1.43 7.62
C GLY A 112 -10.29 1.48 6.10
N LEU A 113 -11.18 0.80 5.38
CA LEU A 113 -11.20 0.81 3.91
C LEU A 113 -11.33 2.23 3.36
N GLN A 114 -12.21 3.04 3.95
CA GLN A 114 -12.44 4.41 3.55
C GLN A 114 -11.20 5.29 3.77
N VAL A 115 -10.60 5.29 4.96
CA VAL A 115 -9.48 6.21 5.24
C VAL A 115 -8.23 5.89 4.40
N THR A 116 -7.96 4.60 4.16
CA THR A 116 -6.90 4.19 3.24
C THR A 116 -7.23 4.65 1.81
N GLY A 117 -8.45 4.39 1.33
CA GLY A 117 -8.88 4.77 -0.01
C GLY A 117 -8.88 6.28 -0.26
N ASP A 118 -9.30 7.06 0.74
CA ASP A 118 -9.30 8.53 0.70
C ASP A 118 -7.87 9.05 0.56
N PHE A 119 -6.92 8.56 1.37
CA PHE A 119 -5.52 8.99 1.29
C PHE A 119 -4.91 8.71 -0.09
N ILE A 120 -5.08 7.48 -0.60
CA ILE A 120 -4.54 7.11 -1.93
C ILE A 120 -5.17 7.96 -3.03
N SER A 121 -6.48 8.22 -2.96
CA SER A 121 -7.19 9.03 -3.95
C SER A 121 -6.79 10.51 -3.89
N ASP A 122 -6.58 11.04 -2.69
CA ASP A 122 -6.17 12.43 -2.46
C ASP A 122 -4.75 12.67 -2.99
N VAL A 123 -3.80 11.76 -2.70
CA VAL A 123 -2.43 11.82 -3.26
C VAL A 123 -2.48 11.74 -4.79
N TRP A 124 -3.20 10.77 -5.35
CA TRP A 124 -3.35 10.63 -6.80
C TRP A 124 -3.89 11.90 -7.44
N THR A 125 -4.96 12.47 -6.89
CA THR A 125 -5.61 13.66 -7.45
C THR A 125 -4.66 14.85 -7.51
N LEU A 126 -3.94 15.13 -6.42
CA LEU A 126 -3.02 16.26 -6.34
C LEU A 126 -1.80 16.07 -7.25
N VAL A 127 -1.20 14.89 -7.19
CA VAL A 127 0.00 14.57 -7.98
C VAL A 127 -0.32 14.55 -9.48
N LYS A 128 -1.43 13.93 -9.87
CA LYS A 128 -1.86 13.88 -11.27
C LYS A 128 -2.15 15.28 -11.81
N ALA A 129 -2.81 16.13 -11.04
CA ALA A 129 -3.07 17.52 -11.44
C ALA A 129 -1.77 18.31 -11.65
N GLY A 130 -0.78 18.15 -10.76
CA GLY A 130 0.53 18.77 -10.90
C GLY A 130 1.31 18.27 -12.12
N ALA A 131 1.30 16.95 -12.35
CA ALA A 131 1.93 16.31 -13.49
C ALA A 131 1.29 16.74 -14.83
N ASP A 132 -0.06 16.79 -14.89
CA ASP A 132 -0.79 17.25 -16.09
C ASP A 132 -0.53 18.73 -16.40
N ALA A 133 -0.26 19.53 -15.38
CA ALA A 133 0.17 20.92 -15.53
C ALA A 133 1.66 21.06 -15.92
N GLY A 134 2.39 19.96 -16.12
CA GLY A 134 3.80 19.95 -16.51
C GLY A 134 4.75 20.42 -15.40
N ARG A 135 4.32 20.39 -14.13
CA ARG A 135 5.16 20.78 -12.99
C ARG A 135 6.16 19.69 -12.66
N ASP A 136 7.36 20.09 -12.25
CA ASP A 136 8.40 19.15 -11.80
C ASP A 136 8.04 18.44 -10.49
N LEU A 137 8.72 17.31 -10.23
CA LEU A 137 8.49 16.47 -9.06
C LEU A 137 8.65 17.25 -7.74
N LYS A 138 9.64 18.15 -7.65
CA LYS A 138 9.91 18.94 -6.43
C LYS A 138 8.73 19.84 -6.09
N THR A 139 8.18 20.52 -7.09
CA THR A 139 7.01 21.40 -6.94
C THR A 139 5.79 20.57 -6.55
N VAL A 140 5.51 19.48 -7.27
CA VAL A 140 4.36 18.62 -6.99
C VAL A 140 4.43 18.02 -5.58
N TYR A 141 5.62 17.58 -5.14
CA TYR A 141 5.84 17.10 -3.77
C TYR A 141 5.50 18.17 -2.73
N ARG A 142 6.06 19.38 -2.86
CA ARG A 142 5.82 20.46 -1.88
C ARG A 142 4.35 20.83 -1.78
N GLU A 143 3.67 20.96 -2.92
CA GLU A 143 2.25 21.32 -2.96
C GLU A 143 1.36 20.20 -2.40
N THR A 144 1.61 18.96 -2.79
CA THR A 144 0.86 17.80 -2.30
C THR A 144 1.06 17.63 -0.80
N TYR A 145 2.30 17.69 -0.32
CA TYR A 145 2.62 17.63 1.11
C TYR A 145 1.91 18.74 1.90
N ALA A 146 1.99 19.99 1.44
CA ALA A 146 1.35 21.12 2.10
C ALA A 146 -0.19 20.99 2.14
N ALA A 147 -0.80 20.48 1.07
CA ALA A 147 -2.25 20.28 0.99
C ALA A 147 -2.73 19.13 1.89
N LEU A 148 -1.95 18.06 2.01
CA LEU A 148 -2.35 16.86 2.76
C LEU A 148 -2.02 16.93 4.25
N LYS A 149 -0.98 17.68 4.64
CA LYS A 149 -0.53 17.78 6.04
C LYS A 149 -1.63 18.18 7.03
N PRO A 150 -2.55 19.13 6.74
CA PRO A 150 -3.64 19.46 7.67
C PRO A 150 -4.59 18.29 7.95
N LYS A 151 -4.79 17.39 6.97
CA LYS A 151 -5.70 16.26 7.07
C LYS A 151 -5.03 15.01 7.64
N TYR A 152 -3.80 14.72 7.21
CA TYR A 152 -3.11 13.44 7.47
C TYR A 152 -1.83 13.57 8.29
N GLY A 153 -1.32 14.79 8.54
CA GLY A 153 -0.03 15.00 9.21
C GLY A 153 0.05 14.53 10.66
N HIS A 154 -1.08 14.13 11.26
CA HIS A 154 -1.13 13.52 12.59
C HIS A 154 -0.92 12.00 12.56
N TRP A 155 -0.96 11.37 11.38
CA TRP A 155 -0.71 9.95 11.24
C TRP A 155 0.75 9.62 11.47
N VAL A 156 0.96 8.44 12.07
CA VAL A 156 2.30 7.91 12.27
C VAL A 156 3.01 7.82 10.90
N ILE A 157 4.31 8.15 10.89
CA ILE A 157 5.21 8.14 9.73
C ILE A 157 4.77 8.97 8.51
N PHE A 158 3.83 9.91 8.64
CA PHE A 158 3.38 10.76 7.52
C PHE A 158 4.54 11.46 6.80
N ASP A 159 5.35 12.21 7.54
CA ASP A 159 6.49 12.95 6.98
C ASP A 159 7.51 12.03 6.30
N HIS A 160 7.63 10.79 6.79
CA HIS A 160 8.56 9.81 6.24
C HIS A 160 8.05 9.16 4.95
N CYS A 161 6.75 8.89 4.83
CA CYS A 161 6.18 8.24 3.64
C CYS A 161 6.04 9.21 2.45
N MET A 162 5.66 10.46 2.70
CA MET A 162 5.28 11.40 1.64
C MET A 162 6.30 11.58 0.49
N PRO A 163 7.62 11.66 0.71
CA PRO A 163 8.61 11.69 -0.38
C PRO A 163 8.50 10.50 -1.34
N PHE A 164 8.34 9.29 -0.79
CA PHE A 164 8.24 8.04 -1.54
C PHE A 164 6.90 7.94 -2.26
N ASP A 165 5.82 8.24 -1.56
CA ASP A 165 4.45 8.14 -2.07
C ASP A 165 4.24 9.08 -3.25
N VAL A 166 4.64 10.36 -3.10
CA VAL A 166 4.50 11.34 -4.19
C VAL A 166 5.40 10.99 -5.36
N THR A 167 6.64 10.56 -5.11
CA THR A 167 7.55 10.15 -6.20
C THR A 167 6.99 8.97 -6.98
N ARG A 168 6.47 7.94 -6.30
CA ARG A 168 5.86 6.79 -6.95
C ARG A 168 4.58 7.15 -7.71
N CYS A 169 3.75 8.01 -7.12
CA CYS A 169 2.53 8.50 -7.74
C CYS A 169 2.83 9.32 -9.01
N TYR A 170 3.87 10.17 -8.96
CA TYR A 170 4.30 11.00 -10.08
C TYR A 170 4.87 10.15 -11.22
N ASP A 171 5.64 9.12 -10.89
CA ASP A 171 6.06 8.08 -11.84
C ASP A 171 4.85 7.47 -12.57
N GLU A 172 3.83 7.04 -11.81
CA GLU A 172 2.61 6.42 -12.38
C GLU A 172 1.82 7.39 -13.26
N ALA A 173 1.72 8.66 -12.83
CA ALA A 173 0.99 9.71 -13.52
C ALA A 173 1.65 10.13 -14.85
N THR A 174 2.95 9.88 -15.03
CA THR A 174 3.73 10.41 -16.16
C THR A 174 4.21 9.32 -17.12
N GLN A 175 5.09 8.41 -16.68
CA GLN A 175 5.86 7.55 -17.58
C GLN A 175 5.96 6.09 -17.15
N HIS A 176 5.71 5.79 -15.87
CA HIS A 176 5.98 4.49 -15.27
C HIS A 176 4.75 3.92 -14.56
N ARG A 177 3.90 3.25 -15.35
CA ARG A 177 2.73 2.53 -14.82
C ARG A 177 3.13 1.54 -13.73
N ASP A 178 4.08 0.65 -14.00
CA ASP A 178 4.57 -0.32 -13.02
C ASP A 178 5.70 0.32 -12.17
N PRO A 179 5.77 0.04 -10.85
CA PRO A 179 6.86 0.49 -10.00
C PRO A 179 8.22 0.02 -10.52
N ARG A 180 9.21 0.91 -10.44
CA ARG A 180 10.60 0.57 -10.74
C ARG A 180 11.26 0.08 -9.46
N ILE A 181 12.25 -0.81 -9.58
CA ILE A 181 13.01 -1.34 -8.44
C ILE A 181 13.58 -0.17 -7.62
N TRP A 182 13.38 -0.20 -6.29
CA TRP A 182 13.94 0.77 -5.38
C TRP A 182 15.42 0.45 -5.11
N THR A 183 16.34 1.20 -5.73
CA THR A 183 17.79 1.04 -5.56
C THR A 183 18.37 2.19 -4.72
N ALA A 184 19.56 1.99 -4.15
CA ALA A 184 20.27 3.05 -3.42
C ALA A 184 20.56 4.27 -4.30
N ASP A 185 20.83 4.07 -5.59
CA ASP A 185 21.02 5.17 -6.55
C ASP A 185 19.73 5.94 -6.78
N ARG A 186 18.61 5.24 -6.92
CA ARG A 186 17.30 5.86 -7.07
C ARG A 186 16.91 6.67 -5.83
N GLU A 187 17.17 6.11 -4.65
CA GLU A 187 16.91 6.81 -3.39
C GLU A 187 17.71 8.12 -3.32
N ARG A 188 19.02 8.08 -3.64
CA ARG A 188 19.85 9.29 -3.70
C ARG A 188 19.32 10.32 -4.70
N GLN A 189 18.98 9.90 -5.92
CA GLN A 189 18.43 10.77 -6.96
C GLN A 189 17.09 11.42 -6.54
N MET A 190 16.22 10.65 -5.87
CA MET A 190 14.96 11.18 -5.34
C MET A 190 15.25 12.29 -4.33
N TRP A 191 16.11 12.05 -3.34
CA TRP A 191 16.45 13.05 -2.34
C TRP A 191 17.13 14.28 -2.94
N GLU A 192 18.06 14.10 -3.88
CA GLU A 192 18.67 15.20 -4.63
C GLU A 192 17.61 16.03 -5.38
N THR A 193 16.59 15.39 -5.97
CA THR A 193 15.52 16.08 -6.68
C THR A 193 14.58 16.84 -5.73
N LEU A 194 14.28 16.26 -4.57
CA LEU A 194 13.31 16.84 -3.63
C LEU A 194 13.92 17.92 -2.73
N GLU A 195 15.19 17.77 -2.34
CA GLU A 195 15.86 18.62 -1.36
C GLU A 195 16.97 19.50 -1.95
N GLY A 196 17.63 19.07 -3.04
CA GLY A 196 18.63 19.86 -3.77
C GLY A 196 17.98 20.97 -4.58
#